data_AF-A0AAW5LH81-F1
#
_entry.id   AF-A0AAW5LH81-F1
#
_cell.length_a   1.000
_cell.length_b   1.000
_cell.length_c   1.000
_cell.angle_alpha   90.00
_cell.angle_beta   90.00
_cell.angle_gamma   90.00
#
_symmetry.space_group_name_H-M   'P 1'
#
loop_
_entity.id
_entity.type
_entity.pdbx_description
1 polymer ?
#
loop_
_entity_poly.entity_id
_entity_poly.type
_entity_poly.pdbx_seq_one_letter_code
_entity_poly.pdbx_strand_id
1 'polypeptide(L)'
;MNTNTNLINNNMDEGSFVQIMPAPSNLYARYLGSISRTTYAPIVCIALLNDGTARYCVSDDIGNIRVIDNRQVYKYDDKKKEFTSPTIIG
;
A
#
# COMPACT_ATOMS: atom_id res chain seq x y z
N MET A 1 -9.49 32.38 -5.41
CA MET A 1 -9.76 31.35 -4.38
C MET A 1 -8.42 31.01 -3.74
N ASN A 2 -8.27 31.30 -2.44
CA ASN A 2 -7.05 30.99 -1.70
C ASN A 2 -7.20 29.56 -1.17
N THR A 3 -6.51 28.59 -1.78
CA THR A 3 -6.49 27.21 -1.28
C THR A 3 -5.52 27.17 -0.11
N ASN A 4 -6.02 27.40 1.10
CA ASN A 4 -5.30 27.14 2.33
C ASN A 4 -4.98 25.64 2.41
N THR A 5 -3.81 25.23 1.93
CA THR A 5 -3.28 23.87 2.05
C THR A 5 -2.74 23.53 3.45
N ASN A 6 -2.88 24.44 4.42
CA ASN A 6 -2.40 24.27 5.80
C ASN A 6 -3.50 23.85 6.78
N LEU A 7 -4.14 22.69 6.54
CA LEU A 7 -4.93 22.00 7.57
C LEU A 7 -4.49 20.55 7.75
N ILE A 8 -3.24 20.24 7.40
CA ILE A 8 -2.56 19.09 7.99
C ILE A 8 -2.17 19.55 9.38
N ASN A 9 -2.77 18.95 10.41
CA ASN A 9 -2.47 19.24 11.80
C ASN A 9 -0.95 19.24 11.99
N ASN A 10 -0.35 20.38 12.36
CA ASN A 10 1.10 20.51 12.60
C ASN A 10 1.63 19.60 13.73
N ASN A 11 0.75 18.82 14.36
CA ASN A 11 1.04 17.85 15.42
C ASN A 11 0.94 16.39 14.95
N MET A 12 0.78 16.12 13.64
CA MET A 12 0.82 14.75 13.12
C MET A 12 2.25 14.35 12.80
N ASP A 13 2.69 13.21 13.31
CA ASP A 13 3.98 12.62 12.97
C ASP A 13 4.07 12.39 11.45
N GLU A 14 5.27 12.53 10.88
CA GLU A 14 5.50 12.25 9.46
C GLU A 14 5.11 10.79 9.14
N GLY A 15 4.34 10.61 8.07
CA GLY A 15 3.81 9.30 7.67
C GLY A 15 2.50 8.90 8.37
N SER A 16 1.87 9.82 9.09
CA SER A 16 0.55 9.59 9.69
C SER A 16 -0.55 9.47 8.63
N PHE A 17 -1.55 8.62 8.90
CA PHE A 17 -2.66 8.39 7.97
C PHE A 17 -3.63 9.57 7.99
N VAL A 18 -3.89 10.16 6.83
CA VAL A 18 -4.89 11.23 6.65
C VAL A 18 -6.19 10.66 6.08
N GLN A 19 -6.10 9.67 5.20
CA GLN A 19 -7.26 9.02 4.60
C GLN A 19 -6.96 7.56 4.27
N ILE A 20 -7.94 6.68 4.46
CA ILE A 20 -7.90 5.27 4.06
C ILE A 20 -8.91 5.05 2.94
N MET A 21 -8.48 4.39 1.87
CA MET A 21 -9.28 4.04 0.70
C MET A 21 -9.24 2.52 0.47
N PRO A 22 -10.31 1.92 -0.07
CA PRO A 22 -10.30 0.51 -0.43
C PRO A 22 -9.27 0.24 -1.54
N ALA A 23 -8.51 -0.85 -1.40
CA ALA A 23 -7.61 -1.31 -2.45
C ALA A 23 -8.36 -2.21 -3.46
N PRO A 24 -7.91 -2.26 -4.73
CA PRO A 24 -8.38 -3.28 -5.66
C PRO A 24 -8.09 -4.70 -5.13
N SER A 25 -9.07 -5.59 -5.24
CA SER A 25 -9.02 -6.95 -4.68
C SER A 25 -7.97 -7.87 -5.30
N ASN A 26 -7.36 -7.47 -6.42
CA ASN A 26 -6.32 -8.22 -7.09
C ASN A 26 -4.90 -7.69 -6.85
N LEU A 27 -4.70 -6.80 -5.86
CA LEU A 27 -3.38 -6.36 -5.45
C LEU A 27 -2.87 -7.15 -4.25
N TYR A 28 -1.60 -7.53 -4.31
CA TYR A 28 -0.90 -8.32 -3.30
C TYR A 28 0.50 -7.77 -3.05
N ALA A 29 0.95 -7.80 -1.80
CA ALA A 29 2.33 -7.58 -1.42
C ALA A 29 3.13 -8.88 -1.61
N ARG A 30 4.31 -8.81 -2.23
CA ARG A 30 5.22 -9.95 -2.40
C ARG A 30 6.39 -9.85 -1.42
N TYR A 31 6.57 -10.88 -0.60
CA TYR A 31 7.71 -11.00 0.31
C TYR A 31 8.63 -12.15 -0.12
N LEU A 32 9.92 -11.84 -0.20
CA LEU A 32 10.97 -12.84 -0.46
C LEU A 32 11.40 -13.43 0.89
N GLY A 33 11.05 -14.69 1.14
CA GLY A 33 11.54 -15.43 2.31
C GLY A 33 13.00 -15.85 2.17
N SER A 34 13.61 -16.26 3.28
CA SER A 34 15.02 -16.67 3.40
C SER A 34 15.38 -17.96 2.65
N ILE A 35 14.39 -18.77 2.24
CA ILE A 35 14.61 -20.07 1.57
C ILE A 35 13.67 -20.19 0.36
N SER A 36 13.80 -19.27 -0.60
CA SER A 36 13.13 -19.35 -1.92
C SER A 36 11.59 -19.36 -1.90
N ARG A 37 10.96 -19.19 -0.74
CA ARG A 37 9.51 -19.10 -0.61
C ARG A 37 9.09 -17.66 -0.81
N THR A 38 8.55 -17.39 -1.99
CA THR A 38 7.79 -16.18 -2.25
C THR A 38 6.43 -16.32 -1.58
N THR A 39 6.08 -15.36 -0.73
CA THR A 39 4.75 -15.29 -0.13
C THR A 39 4.03 -14.03 -0.60
N TYR A 40 2.70 -14.13 -0.66
CA TYR A 40 1.83 -13.04 -1.09
C TYR A 40 0.82 -12.74 0.01
N ALA A 41 0.69 -11.47 0.38
CA ALA A 41 -0.34 -11.01 1.31
C ALA A 41 -1.28 -10.05 0.56
N PRO A 42 -2.61 -10.12 0.78
CA PRO A 42 -3.53 -9.20 0.14
C PRO A 42 -3.26 -7.75 0.58
N ILE A 43 -3.31 -6.83 -0.37
CA ILE A 43 -3.37 -5.40 -0.03
C ILE A 43 -4.77 -5.09 0.46
N VAL A 44 -4.88 -4.53 1.66
CA VAL A 44 -6.17 -4.27 2.33
C VAL A 44 -6.62 -2.82 2.19
N CYS A 45 -5.68 -1.88 2.03
CA CYS A 45 -6.00 -0.48 1.78
C CYS A 45 -4.95 0.28 0.95
N ILE A 46 -5.33 1.48 0.53
CA ILE A 46 -4.44 2.56 0.11
C ILE A 46 -4.60 3.69 1.13
N ALA A 47 -3.49 4.13 1.73
CA ALA A 47 -3.47 5.23 2.67
C ALA A 47 -2.89 6.49 2.00
N LEU A 48 -3.58 7.62 2.12
CA LEU A 48 -3.00 8.95 1.87
C LEU A 48 -2.34 9.40 3.18
N LEU A 49 -1.04 9.69 3.11
CA LEU A 49 -0.26 10.16 4.23
C LEU A 49 -0.21 11.69 4.27
N ASN A 50 0.15 12.24 5.42
CA ASN A 50 0.25 13.68 5.64
C ASN A 50 1.38 14.37 4.86
N ASP A 51 2.32 13.61 4.30
CA ASP A 51 3.30 14.11 3.34
C ASP A 51 2.76 14.19 1.89
N GLY A 52 1.48 13.86 1.69
CA GLY A 52 0.82 13.81 0.39
C GLY A 52 1.08 12.54 -0.41
N THR A 53 1.85 11.59 0.12
CA THR A 53 2.12 10.32 -0.56
C THR A 53 0.98 9.33 -0.39
N ALA A 54 0.74 8.53 -1.43
CA ALA A 54 -0.15 7.38 -1.36
C ALA A 54 0.66 6.10 -1.19
N ARG A 55 0.33 5.31 -0.16
CA ARG A 55 0.98 4.04 0.17
C ARG A 55 -0.03 2.91 0.21
N TYR A 56 0.41 1.70 -0.13
CA TYR A 56 -0.39 0.50 0.03
C TYR A 56 -0.24 -0.06 1.44
N CYS A 57 -1.30 -0.69 1.95
CA CYS A 57 -1.32 -1.29 3.27
C CYS A 57 -1.54 -2.80 3.23
N VAL A 58 -0.95 -3.50 4.20
CA VAL A 58 -1.25 -4.91 4.52
C VAL A 58 -1.72 -5.02 5.96
N SER A 59 -2.46 -6.08 6.27
CA SER A 59 -2.67 -6.51 7.65
C SER A 59 -1.62 -7.54 8.07
N ASP A 60 -1.14 -7.47 9.31
CA ASP A 60 -0.41 -8.58 9.91
C ASP A 60 -1.36 -9.68 10.43
N ASP A 61 -0.81 -10.73 11.03
CA ASP A 61 -1.52 -11.91 11.54
C ASP A 61 -2.39 -11.64 12.76
N ILE A 62 -2.22 -10.50 13.43
CA ILE A 62 -3.06 -10.04 14.55
C ILE A 62 -3.99 -8.89 14.16
N GLY A 63 -4.01 -8.51 12.88
CA GLY A 63 -4.95 -7.54 12.30
C GLY A 63 -4.49 -6.08 12.30
N ASN A 64 -3.21 -5.79 12.64
CA ASN A 64 -2.71 -4.42 12.52
C ASN A 64 -2.48 -4.04 11.07
N ILE A 65 -2.89 -2.83 10.70
CA ILE A 65 -2.66 -2.27 9.38
C ILE A 65 -1.33 -1.52 9.37
N ARG A 66 -0.48 -1.82 8.39
CA ARG A 66 0.79 -1.12 8.16
C ARG A 66 1.02 -0.81 6.69
N VAL A 67 1.71 0.29 6.41
CA VAL A 67 2.14 0.66 5.05
C VAL A 67 3.31 -0.21 4.59
N ILE A 68 3.45 -0.40 3.27
CA ILE A 68 4.55 -1.15 2.65
C ILE A 68 5.25 -0.35 1.55
N ASP A 69 6.40 -0.83 1.08
CA ASP A 69 7.07 -0.26 -0.09
C ASP A 69 6.28 -0.60 -1.37
N ASN A 70 6.05 0.40 -2.22
CA ASN A 70 5.34 0.23 -3.49
C ASN A 70 6.03 -0.78 -4.43
N ARG A 71 7.35 -0.98 -4.29
CA ARG A 71 8.12 -2.00 -5.03
C ARG A 71 7.71 -3.44 -4.68
N GLN A 72 7.01 -3.63 -3.57
CA GLN A 72 6.50 -4.92 -3.12
C GLN A 72 5.12 -5.23 -3.66
N VAL A 73 4.46 -4.32 -4.37
CA VAL A 73 3.09 -4.51 -4.86
C VAL A 73 3.10 -5.30 -6.17
N TYR A 74 2.19 -6.26 -6.27
CA TYR A 74 1.97 -7.16 -7.40
C TYR A 74 0.48 -7.24 -7.71
N LYS A 75 0.14 -7.43 -8.98
CA LYS A 75 -1.22 -7.68 -9.45
C LYS A 75 -1.39 -9.16 -9.76
N TYR A 76 -2.45 -9.76 -9.24
CA TYR A 76 -2.85 -11.13 -9.59
C TYR A 76 -3.74 -11.11 -10.84
N ASP A 77 -3.35 -11.89 -11.86
CA ASP A 77 -4.16 -12.19 -13.03
C ASP A 77 -4.83 -13.56 -12.84
N ASP A 78 -6.13 -13.54 -12.54
CA ASP A 78 -6.89 -14.76 -12.30
C ASP A 78 -7.03 -15.66 -13.53
N LYS A 79 -6.92 -15.10 -14.75
CA LYS A 79 -7.01 -15.89 -15.99
C LYS A 79 -5.72 -16.68 -16.23
N LYS A 80 -4.57 -16.04 -15.98
CA LYS A 80 -3.26 -16.67 -16.14
C LYS A 80 -2.80 -17.45 -14.89
N LYS A 81 -3.47 -17.20 -13.75
CA LYS A 81 -3.06 -17.70 -12.43
C LYS A 81 -1.65 -17.25 -12.04
N GLU A 82 -1.29 -16.02 -12.41
CA GLU A 82 0.05 -15.45 -12.28
C GLU A 82 0.06 -14.09 -11.56
N PHE A 83 1.17 -13.78 -10.91
CA PHE A 83 1.43 -12.46 -10.34
C PHE A 83 2.36 -11.67 -11.25
N THR A 84 1.99 -10.42 -11.56
CA THR A 84 2.80 -9.49 -12.37
C THR A 84 3.12 -8.25 -11.55
N SER A 85 4.34 -7.71 -11.67
CA SER A 85 4.63 -6.40 -11.08
C SER A 85 3.75 -5.36 -11.79
N PRO A 86 3.13 -4.40 -11.08
CA PRO A 86 2.55 -3.25 -11.71
C PRO A 86 3.68 -2.59 -12.50
N THR A 87 3.48 -2.37 -13.79
CA THR A 87 4.36 -1.49 -14.54
C THR A 87 4.25 -0.12 -13.90
N ILE A 88 5.21 0.26 -13.06
CA ILE A 88 5.31 1.61 -12.55
C ILE A 88 5.82 2.43 -13.73
N ILE A 89 4.90 3.06 -14.46
CA ILE A 89 5.26 4.11 -15.41
C ILE A 89 5.67 5.28 -14.51
N GLY A 90 6.98 5.49 -14.40
CA GLY A 90 7.56 6.64 -13.71
C GLY A 90 7.36 7.93 -14.48
#